data_AF-A0A668W1H3-F1
#
_entry.id   AF-A0A668W1H3-F1
#
_cell.length_a   1.000
_cell.length_b   1.000
_cell.length_c   1.000
_cell.angle_alpha   90.00
_cell.angle_beta   90.00
_cell.angle_gamma   90.00
#
_symmetry.space_group_name_H-M   'P 1'
#
loop_
_entity.id
_entity.type
_entity.pdbx_description
1 polymer ?
#
loop_
_entity_poly.entity_id
_entity_poly.type
_entity_poly.pdbx_seq_one_letter_code
_entity_poly.pdbx_strand_id
1 'polypeptide(L)'
;MEETNGGFQTLVYEDDLHKEEYPPYHQSNRIQVSMFTMSPGRRHRLAAVCLALLAAVLLILNIGLGIHYNKLTDSHLSLDDTERISKELVDLQDTYKTAVETMKDARKQLDSEMSRQTQTNWELEHQTKRSNDYKSQIEKVTKEIETMKTRLSMLSDGCKHCPAGWILMNSVCYYFPLKSNEFKTWKESRDFCQLQEEIL
;
A
#
# COMPACT_ATOMS: atom_id res chain seq x y z
N MET A 1 5.58 -10.10 -7.09
CA MET A 1 4.14 -10.08 -6.76
C MET A 1 3.43 -10.49 -8.04
N GLU A 2 3.36 -11.80 -8.34
CA GLU A 2 2.44 -12.79 -7.73
C GLU A 2 1.04 -12.57 -8.31
N GLU A 3 0.67 -13.27 -9.38
CA GLU A 3 0.08 -14.63 -9.46
C GLU A 3 -1.41 -14.52 -9.77
N THR A 4 -1.89 -15.44 -10.62
CA THR A 4 -3.26 -15.98 -10.83
C THR A 4 -3.49 -16.18 -12.35
N ASN A 5 -3.45 -17.36 -12.99
CA ASN A 5 -3.77 -18.78 -12.72
C ASN A 5 -5.08 -19.23 -13.41
N GLY A 6 -4.98 -20.37 -14.14
CA GLY A 6 -6.04 -21.25 -14.65
C GLY A 6 -6.59 -20.91 -16.04
N GLY A 7 -6.40 -21.66 -17.15
CA GLY A 7 -6.42 -23.12 -17.39
C GLY A 7 -7.87 -23.57 -17.67
N PHE A 8 -8.30 -24.29 -18.73
CA PHE A 8 -7.75 -25.27 -19.67
C PHE A 8 -8.61 -25.28 -20.97
N GLN A 9 -8.02 -25.23 -22.17
CA GLN A 9 -7.69 -26.31 -23.12
C GLN A 9 -8.84 -27.06 -23.82
N THR A 10 -8.89 -26.81 -25.13
CA THR A 10 -9.62 -27.44 -26.24
C THR A 10 -9.31 -28.94 -26.39
N LEU A 11 -10.35 -29.78 -26.44
CA LEU A 11 -10.23 -31.17 -26.88
C LEU A 11 -10.44 -31.26 -28.39
N VAL A 12 -9.34 -31.48 -29.11
CA VAL A 12 -9.28 -32.01 -30.47
C VAL A 12 -9.30 -33.54 -30.34
N TYR A 13 -10.20 -34.22 -31.04
CA TYR A 13 -10.19 -35.68 -31.17
C TYR A 13 -9.53 -36.04 -32.49
N GLU A 14 -8.48 -36.86 -32.40
CA GLU A 14 -7.65 -37.37 -33.47
C GLU A 14 -8.27 -38.66 -34.02
N ASP A 15 -8.44 -38.72 -35.34
CA ASP A 15 -8.95 -39.86 -36.11
C ASP A 15 -7.83 -40.34 -37.03
N ASP A 16 -7.36 -41.56 -36.80
CA ASP A 16 -6.40 -42.35 -37.60
C ASP A 16 -6.70 -43.81 -37.18
N LEU A 17 -6.76 -44.86 -37.97
CA LEU A 17 -6.23 -45.28 -39.28
C LEU A 17 -6.88 -46.69 -39.47
N HIS A 18 -7.27 -47.26 -40.62
CA HIS A 18 -6.52 -47.54 -41.83
C HIS A 18 -7.44 -48.21 -42.89
N LYS A 19 -7.07 -47.99 -44.16
CA LYS A 19 -7.59 -48.51 -45.44
C LYS A 19 -7.37 -50.02 -45.68
N GLU A 20 -8.15 -50.60 -46.59
CA GLU A 20 -7.72 -51.45 -47.74
C GLU A 20 -8.98 -51.97 -48.49
N GLU A 21 -9.27 -51.60 -49.75
CA GLU A 21 -8.69 -51.97 -51.06
C GLU A 21 -9.21 -53.32 -51.64
N TYR A 22 -9.73 -53.28 -52.87
CA TYR A 22 -10.26 -54.40 -53.69
C TYR A 22 -9.55 -54.37 -55.08
N PRO A 23 -9.75 -55.31 -56.05
CA PRO A 23 -9.66 -56.79 -56.13
C PRO A 23 -8.63 -57.22 -57.25
N PRO A 24 -8.41 -58.50 -57.67
CA PRO A 24 -9.27 -59.16 -58.71
C PRO A 24 -9.27 -60.74 -58.75
N TYR A 25 -10.07 -61.26 -59.68
CA TYR A 25 -10.44 -62.67 -60.00
C TYR A 25 -9.32 -63.64 -60.44
N HIS A 26 -9.48 -64.94 -60.10
CA HIS A 26 -9.23 -66.16 -60.90
C HIS A 26 -9.69 -67.37 -60.03
N GLN A 27 -10.14 -68.55 -60.46
CA GLN A 27 -10.70 -69.15 -61.67
C GLN A 27 -11.09 -70.59 -61.25
N SER A 28 -12.19 -71.10 -61.82
CA SER A 28 -12.52 -72.53 -62.01
C SER A 28 -12.86 -73.47 -60.84
N ASN A 29 -14.11 -73.95 -60.94
CA ASN A 29 -14.56 -75.36 -60.90
C ASN A 29 -15.06 -75.98 -59.58
N ARG A 30 -16.40 -75.88 -59.45
CA ARG A 30 -17.39 -76.86 -58.96
C ARG A 30 -16.86 -78.03 -58.10
N ILE A 31 -17.32 -78.07 -56.85
CA ILE A 31 -18.03 -79.24 -56.27
C ILE A 31 -19.14 -78.70 -55.34
N GLN A 32 -20.39 -79.15 -55.56
CA GLN A 32 -21.53 -78.91 -54.68
C GLN A 32 -21.41 -79.74 -53.41
N VAL A 33 -21.58 -79.15 -52.21
CA VAL A 33 -22.19 -79.83 -51.05
C VAL A 33 -22.87 -78.82 -50.09
N SER A 34 -24.17 -79.04 -49.90
CA SER A 34 -25.02 -78.82 -48.71
C SER A 34 -25.15 -77.43 -48.06
N MET A 35 -26.35 -76.85 -48.21
CA MET A 35 -26.86 -75.76 -47.38
C MET A 35 -27.04 -76.21 -45.93
N PHE A 36 -26.53 -75.45 -44.97
CA PHE A 36 -27.22 -75.22 -43.70
C PHE A 36 -27.05 -73.76 -43.27
N THR A 37 -28.08 -72.99 -43.60
CA THR A 37 -28.36 -71.69 -43.01
C THR A 37 -28.74 -71.88 -41.53
N MET A 38 -27.98 -71.29 -40.61
CA MET A 38 -28.33 -71.26 -39.19
C MET A 38 -29.22 -70.04 -38.93
N SER A 39 -30.52 -70.27 -38.74
CA SER A 39 -31.48 -69.20 -38.44
C SER A 39 -31.46 -68.83 -36.95
N PRO A 40 -31.46 -67.54 -36.58
CA PRO A 40 -31.86 -67.08 -35.25
C PRO A 40 -33.19 -66.31 -35.34
N GLY A 41 -34.31 -67.00 -35.55
CA GLY A 41 -35.57 -66.36 -35.98
C GLY A 41 -36.66 -66.10 -34.94
N ARG A 42 -36.53 -66.53 -33.67
CA ARG A 42 -37.71 -66.57 -32.75
C ARG A 42 -37.57 -65.87 -31.39
N ARG A 43 -36.38 -65.88 -30.75
CA ARG A 43 -36.17 -65.24 -29.44
C ARG A 43 -35.97 -63.72 -29.55
N HIS A 44 -35.31 -63.25 -30.60
CA HIS A 44 -35.13 -61.81 -30.87
C HIS A 44 -36.44 -61.09 -31.17
N ARG A 45 -37.41 -61.77 -31.80
CA ARG A 45 -38.71 -61.19 -32.12
C ARG A 45 -39.58 -60.96 -30.87
N LEU A 46 -39.56 -61.91 -29.92
CA LEU A 46 -40.22 -61.76 -28.61
C LEU A 46 -39.53 -60.69 -27.75
N ALA A 47 -38.21 -60.70 -27.70
CA ALA A 47 -37.45 -59.65 -27.00
C ALA A 47 -37.73 -58.26 -27.58
N ALA A 48 -37.78 -58.14 -28.91
CA ALA A 48 -38.13 -56.89 -29.60
C ALA A 48 -39.54 -56.41 -29.26
N VAL A 49 -40.53 -57.33 -29.17
CA VAL A 49 -41.90 -56.98 -28.78
C VAL A 49 -41.95 -56.51 -27.33
N CYS A 50 -41.29 -57.21 -26.40
CA CYS A 50 -41.24 -56.80 -25.00
C CYS A 50 -40.52 -55.45 -24.82
N LEU A 51 -39.42 -55.23 -25.54
CA LEU A 51 -38.70 -53.95 -25.54
C LEU A 51 -39.57 -52.82 -26.11
N ALA A 52 -40.32 -53.09 -27.19
CA ALA A 52 -41.26 -52.12 -27.75
C ALA A 52 -42.39 -51.77 -26.76
N LEU A 53 -42.91 -52.74 -26.02
CA LEU A 53 -43.91 -52.51 -24.98
C LEU A 53 -43.34 -51.71 -23.80
N LEU A 54 -42.12 -52.04 -23.33
CA LEU A 54 -41.45 -51.28 -22.28
C LEU A 54 -41.16 -49.85 -22.73
N ALA A 55 -40.69 -49.65 -23.96
CA ALA A 55 -40.49 -48.34 -24.54
C ALA A 55 -41.81 -47.54 -24.59
N ALA A 56 -42.92 -48.18 -24.99
CA ALA A 56 -44.22 -47.54 -24.99
C ALA A 56 -44.68 -47.12 -23.58
N VAL A 57 -44.48 -47.96 -22.56
CA VAL A 57 -44.82 -47.64 -21.16
C VAL A 57 -43.94 -46.49 -20.64
N LEU A 58 -42.64 -46.52 -20.92
CA LEU A 58 -41.73 -45.44 -20.53
C LEU A 58 -42.10 -44.13 -21.23
N LEU A 59 -42.50 -44.15 -22.50
CA LEU A 59 -42.98 -42.96 -23.20
C LEU A 59 -44.23 -42.39 -22.55
N ILE A 60 -45.21 -43.24 -22.19
CA ILE A 60 -46.43 -42.80 -21.50
C ILE A 60 -46.08 -42.15 -20.14
N LEU A 61 -45.17 -42.74 -19.37
CA LEU A 61 -44.73 -42.18 -18.10
C LEU A 61 -44.01 -40.84 -18.28
N ASN A 62 -43.11 -40.73 -19.25
CA ASN A 62 -42.42 -39.46 -19.54
C ASN A 62 -43.39 -38.37 -20.01
N ILE A 63 -44.39 -38.70 -20.84
CA ILE A 63 -45.43 -37.76 -21.27
C ILE A 63 -46.31 -37.35 -20.09
N GLY A 64 -46.71 -38.30 -19.24
CA GLY A 64 -47.50 -38.04 -18.05
C GLY A 64 -46.76 -37.16 -17.04
N LEU A 65 -45.48 -37.46 -16.78
CA LEU A 65 -44.61 -36.62 -15.96
C LEU A 65 -44.44 -35.24 -16.58
N GLY A 66 -44.26 -35.15 -17.91
CA GLY A 66 -44.12 -33.89 -18.63
C GLY A 66 -45.35 -32.99 -18.49
N ILE A 67 -46.55 -33.54 -18.64
CA ILE A 67 -47.81 -32.79 -18.46
C ILE A 67 -47.99 -32.37 -17.01
N HIS A 68 -47.68 -33.25 -16.04
CA HIS A 68 -47.80 -32.93 -14.62
C HIS A 68 -46.78 -31.88 -14.17
N TYR A 69 -45.54 -31.99 -14.66
CA TYR A 69 -44.48 -31.01 -14.38
C TYR A 69 -44.80 -29.67 -15.03
N ASN A 70 -45.26 -29.68 -16.30
CA ASN A 70 -45.69 -28.45 -16.97
C ASN A 70 -46.85 -27.77 -16.24
N LYS A 71 -47.85 -28.53 -15.79
CA LYS A 71 -48.98 -27.99 -15.01
C LYS A 71 -48.56 -27.40 -13.67
N LEU A 72 -47.57 -28.01 -13.00
CA LEU A 72 -46.97 -27.47 -11.79
C LEU A 72 -46.17 -26.20 -12.09
N THR A 73 -45.29 -26.20 -13.10
CA THR A 73 -44.49 -25.04 -13.53
C THR A 73 -45.38 -23.86 -13.93
N ASP A 74 -46.46 -24.12 -14.67
CA ASP A 74 -47.45 -23.12 -15.11
C ASP A 74 -48.29 -22.57 -13.94
N SER A 75 -48.44 -23.34 -12.85
CA SER A 75 -49.08 -22.89 -11.60
C SER A 75 -48.11 -22.19 -10.64
N HIS A 76 -46.80 -22.46 -10.75
CA HIS A 76 -45.76 -21.96 -9.84
C HIS A 76 -45.03 -20.71 -10.36
N LEU A 77 -45.15 -20.41 -11.66
CA LEU A 77 -44.71 -19.18 -12.30
C LEU A 77 -45.94 -18.42 -12.77
N SER A 78 -46.68 -17.86 -11.81
CA SER A 78 -47.76 -16.94 -12.15
C SER A 78 -47.16 -15.68 -12.79
N LEU A 79 -47.93 -15.00 -13.64
CA LEU A 79 -47.55 -13.71 -14.24
C LEU A 79 -47.13 -12.71 -13.15
N ASP A 80 -47.76 -12.78 -11.97
CA ASP A 80 -47.42 -12.00 -10.76
C ASP A 80 -45.99 -12.24 -10.27
N ASP A 81 -45.51 -13.48 -10.26
CA ASP A 81 -44.15 -13.79 -9.79
C ASP A 81 -43.09 -13.22 -10.75
N THR A 82 -43.37 -13.25 -12.05
CA THR A 82 -42.46 -12.68 -13.07
C THR A 82 -42.41 -11.16 -13.00
N GLU A 83 -43.56 -10.51 -12.77
CA GLU A 83 -43.64 -9.06 -12.57
C GLU A 83 -42.91 -8.65 -11.28
N ARG A 84 -43.13 -9.39 -10.18
CA ARG A 84 -42.46 -9.16 -8.90
C ARG A 84 -40.94 -9.30 -9.01
N ILE A 85 -40.44 -10.38 -9.62
CA ILE A 85 -39.00 -10.58 -9.84
C ILE A 85 -38.41 -9.48 -10.72
N SER A 86 -39.12 -9.07 -11.77
CA SER A 86 -38.66 -7.99 -12.65
C SER A 86 -38.54 -6.67 -11.89
N LYS A 87 -39.50 -6.36 -11.01
CA LYS A 87 -39.48 -5.18 -10.17
C LYS A 87 -38.30 -5.19 -9.18
N GLU A 88 -38.06 -6.32 -8.51
CA GLU A 88 -36.93 -6.49 -7.59
C GLU A 88 -35.57 -6.35 -8.30
N LEU A 89 -35.46 -6.85 -9.54
CA LEU A 89 -34.24 -6.68 -10.34
C LEU A 89 -33.97 -5.22 -10.70
N VAL A 90 -35.01 -4.47 -11.06
CA VAL A 90 -34.89 -3.04 -11.35
C VAL A 90 -34.52 -2.26 -10.08
N ASP A 91 -35.16 -2.56 -8.95
CA ASP A 91 -34.86 -1.93 -7.66
C ASP A 91 -33.43 -2.22 -7.19
N LEU A 92 -32.99 -3.48 -7.32
CA LEU A 92 -31.63 -3.89 -7.01
C LEU A 92 -30.61 -3.20 -7.93
N GLN A 93 -30.90 -3.09 -9.22
CA GLN A 93 -30.03 -2.41 -10.19
C GLN A 93 -29.90 -0.92 -9.87
N ASP A 94 -31.00 -0.25 -9.52
CA ASP A 94 -30.98 1.16 -9.13
C ASP A 94 -30.23 1.37 -7.81
N THR A 95 -30.45 0.50 -6.83
CA THR A 95 -29.73 0.49 -5.56
C THR A 95 -28.23 0.28 -5.78
N TYR A 96 -27.84 -0.68 -6.62
CA TYR A 96 -26.43 -0.93 -6.95
C TYR A 96 -25.80 0.29 -7.64
N LYS A 97 -26.49 0.88 -8.63
CA LYS A 97 -26.03 2.08 -9.32
C LYS A 97 -25.81 3.23 -8.34
N THR A 98 -26.77 3.45 -7.45
CA THR A 98 -26.70 4.48 -6.40
C THR A 98 -25.53 4.21 -5.45
N ALA A 99 -25.32 2.95 -5.04
CA ALA A 99 -24.20 2.56 -4.19
C ALA A 99 -22.85 2.83 -4.88
N VAL A 100 -22.73 2.55 -6.17
CA VAL A 100 -21.50 2.83 -6.95
C VAL A 100 -21.25 4.33 -7.10
N GLU A 101 -22.30 5.12 -7.38
CA GLU A 101 -22.19 6.57 -7.49
C GLU A 101 -21.78 7.21 -6.16
N THR A 102 -22.38 6.79 -5.05
CA THR A 102 -22.02 7.28 -3.70
C THR A 102 -20.59 6.90 -3.33
N MET A 103 -20.14 5.68 -3.61
CA MET A 103 -18.74 5.27 -3.39
C MET A 103 -17.77 6.10 -4.23
N LYS A 104 -18.12 6.39 -5.49
CA LYS A 104 -17.30 7.23 -6.37
C LYS A 104 -17.16 8.65 -5.82
N ASP A 105 -18.25 9.22 -5.32
CA ASP A 105 -18.23 10.57 -4.76
C ASP A 105 -17.49 10.63 -3.43
N ALA A 106 -17.66 9.64 -2.56
CA ALA A 106 -16.86 9.50 -1.33
C ALA A 106 -15.35 9.40 -1.65
N ARG A 107 -14.98 8.64 -2.69
CA ARG A 107 -13.58 8.53 -3.13
C ARG A 107 -13.02 9.87 -3.61
N LYS A 108 -13.78 10.63 -4.43
CA LYS A 108 -13.35 11.98 -4.86
C LYS A 108 -13.16 12.92 -3.67
N GLN A 109 -14.05 12.87 -2.68
CA GLN A 109 -13.91 13.68 -1.47
C GLN A 109 -12.64 13.31 -0.69
N LEU A 110 -12.37 12.01 -0.55
CA LEU A 110 -11.15 11.52 0.08
C LEU A 110 -9.89 11.97 -0.67
N ASP A 111 -9.86 11.86 -1.99
CA ASP A 111 -8.72 12.30 -2.81
C ASP A 111 -8.50 13.82 -2.72
N SER A 112 -9.58 14.60 -2.70
CA SER A 112 -9.54 16.06 -2.50
C SER A 112 -8.98 16.40 -1.12
N GLU A 113 -9.46 15.73 -0.07
CA GLU A 113 -9.03 15.98 1.30
C GLU A 113 -7.59 15.55 1.54
N MET A 114 -7.17 14.40 0.98
CA MET A 114 -5.78 13.95 0.99
C MET A 114 -4.85 14.95 0.28
N SER A 115 -5.28 15.52 -0.84
CA SER A 115 -4.51 16.55 -1.54
C SER A 115 -4.35 17.82 -0.70
N ARG A 116 -5.44 18.27 -0.05
CA ARG A 116 -5.43 19.41 0.88
C ARG A 116 -4.53 19.15 2.09
N GLN A 117 -4.57 17.93 2.62
CA GLN A 117 -3.74 17.51 3.75
C GLN A 117 -2.26 17.48 3.37
N THR A 118 -1.92 17.05 2.15
CA THR A 118 -0.52 17.02 1.66
C THR A 118 0.10 18.41 1.67
N GLN A 119 -0.63 19.43 1.21
CA GLN A 119 -0.15 20.82 1.25
C GLN A 119 0.08 21.31 2.68
N THR A 120 -0.84 20.99 3.60
CA THR A 120 -0.72 21.38 5.02
C THR A 120 0.47 20.69 5.68
N ASN A 121 0.68 19.41 5.38
CA ASN A 121 1.82 18.65 5.91
C ASN A 121 3.15 19.22 5.40
N TRP A 122 3.23 19.56 4.11
CA TRP A 122 4.42 20.19 3.54
C TRP A 122 4.75 21.53 4.22
N GLU A 123 3.75 22.38 4.47
CA GLU A 123 3.96 23.65 5.16
C GLU A 123 4.43 23.42 6.61
N LEU A 124 3.84 22.45 7.31
CA LEU A 124 4.24 22.10 8.67
C LEU A 124 5.69 21.60 8.75
N GLU A 125 6.09 20.72 7.83
CA GLU A 125 7.45 20.22 7.72
C GLU A 125 8.44 21.37 7.44
N HIS A 126 8.07 22.26 6.53
CA HIS A 126 8.88 23.41 6.18
C HIS A 126 9.06 24.39 7.35
N GLN A 127 7.98 24.70 8.07
CA GLN A 127 8.00 25.52 9.29
C GLN A 127 8.87 24.88 10.39
N THR A 128 8.72 23.57 10.59
CA THR A 128 9.49 22.82 11.58
C THR A 128 10.99 22.89 11.27
N LYS A 129 11.37 22.71 10.00
CA LYS A 129 12.77 22.81 9.56
C LYS A 129 13.35 24.20 9.84
N ARG A 130 12.61 25.27 9.51
CA ARG A 130 13.04 26.66 9.80
C ARG A 130 13.17 26.92 11.30
N SER A 131 12.20 26.46 12.10
CA SER A 131 12.24 26.58 13.56
C SER A 131 13.49 25.91 14.14
N ASN A 132 13.84 24.72 13.66
CA ASN A 132 15.03 23.99 14.11
C ASN A 132 16.33 24.70 13.70
N ASP A 133 16.38 25.26 12.49
CA ASP A 133 17.53 26.06 12.03
C ASP A 133 17.73 27.30 12.90
N TYR A 134 16.66 28.07 13.17
CA TYR A 134 16.73 29.22 14.07
C TYR A 134 17.14 28.83 15.49
N LYS A 135 16.64 27.71 16.01
CA LYS A 135 17.05 27.19 17.31
C LYS A 135 18.56 26.92 17.34
N SER A 136 19.10 26.27 16.32
CA SER A 136 20.53 26.01 16.21
C SER A 136 21.36 27.30 16.11
N GLN A 137 20.88 28.29 15.36
CA GLN A 137 21.52 29.61 15.27
C GLN A 137 21.52 30.32 16.63
N ILE A 138 20.40 30.28 17.37
CA ILE A 138 20.30 30.86 18.72
C ILE A 138 21.26 30.17 19.67
N GLU A 139 21.35 28.85 19.66
CA GLU A 139 22.30 28.09 20.48
C GLU A 139 23.76 28.47 20.17
N LYS A 140 24.09 28.62 18.88
CA LYS A 140 25.42 29.05 18.44
C LYS A 140 25.76 30.45 18.94
N VAL A 141 24.88 31.42 18.71
CA VAL A 141 25.08 32.82 19.14
C VAL A 141 25.17 32.90 20.67
N THR A 142 24.34 32.15 21.39
CA THR A 142 24.39 32.09 22.86
C THR A 142 25.76 31.62 23.35
N LYS A 143 26.30 30.56 22.75
CA LYS A 143 27.64 30.05 23.08
C LYS A 143 28.75 31.05 22.75
N GLU A 144 28.64 31.77 21.64
CA GLU A 144 29.59 32.82 21.27
C GLU A 144 29.55 33.99 22.27
N ILE A 145 28.37 34.39 22.74
CA ILE A 145 28.19 35.40 23.78
C ILE A 145 28.84 34.95 25.10
N GLU A 146 28.59 33.71 25.54
CA GLU A 146 29.20 33.16 26.76
C GLU A 146 30.73 33.12 26.67
N THR A 147 31.25 32.70 25.52
CA THR A 147 32.70 32.68 25.24
C THR A 147 33.29 34.09 25.30
N MET A 148 32.62 35.06 24.67
CA MET A 148 33.07 36.46 24.66
C MET A 148 33.01 37.08 26.05
N LYS A 149 31.95 36.80 26.81
CA LYS A 149 31.81 37.25 28.21
C LYS A 149 32.92 36.69 29.09
N THR A 150 33.27 35.41 28.91
CA THR A 150 34.36 34.78 29.65
C THR A 150 35.70 35.43 29.32
N ARG A 151 35.97 35.69 28.04
CA ARG A 151 37.17 36.43 27.62
C ARG A 151 37.20 37.83 28.23
N LEU A 152 36.10 38.58 28.19
CA LEU A 152 36.02 39.90 28.81
C LEU A 152 36.28 39.86 30.32
N SER A 153 35.74 38.87 31.03
CA SER A 153 36.02 38.67 32.46
C SER A 153 37.51 38.39 32.71
N MET A 154 38.15 37.55 31.89
CA MET A 154 39.59 37.30 32.00
C MET A 154 40.42 38.55 31.72
N LEU A 155 39.98 39.42 30.79
CA LEU A 155 40.62 40.71 30.57
C LEU A 155 40.38 41.69 31.73
N SER A 156 39.17 41.73 32.32
CA SER A 156 38.89 42.60 33.46
C SER A 156 39.67 42.19 34.70
N ASP A 157 39.80 40.89 34.94
CA ASP A 157 40.54 40.35 36.09
C ASP A 157 42.06 40.40 35.84
N GLY A 158 42.49 40.27 34.57
CA GLY A 158 43.89 40.35 34.14
C GLY A 158 44.42 41.78 33.96
N CYS A 159 43.56 42.79 33.90
CA CYS A 159 43.95 44.18 34.06
C CYS A 159 44.30 44.42 35.54
N LYS A 160 45.59 44.29 35.87
CA LYS A 160 46.16 44.56 37.20
C LYS A 160 45.56 45.85 37.76
N HIS A 161 44.76 45.72 38.81
CA HIS A 161 44.24 46.87 39.53
C HIS A 161 45.42 47.48 40.30
N CYS A 162 45.84 48.68 39.92
CA CYS A 162 46.78 49.42 40.74
C CYS A 162 46.14 49.72 42.12
N PRO A 163 46.94 49.83 43.20
CA PRO A 163 46.41 50.24 44.48
C PRO A 163 45.65 51.57 44.38
N ALA A 164 44.73 51.83 45.30
CA ALA A 164 43.95 53.06 45.30
C ALA A 164 44.86 54.30 45.27
N GLY A 165 44.61 55.22 44.34
CA GLY A 165 45.43 56.44 44.15
C GLY A 165 46.62 56.30 43.21
N TRP A 166 46.84 55.11 42.63
CA TRP A 166 47.88 54.85 41.63
C TRP A 166 47.30 54.84 40.21
N ILE A 167 48.09 55.28 39.24
CA ILE A 167 47.70 55.39 37.83
C ILE A 167 48.31 54.22 37.06
N LEU A 168 47.48 53.42 36.40
CA LEU A 168 47.93 52.35 35.50
C LEU A 168 48.30 52.94 34.13
N MET A 169 49.55 52.75 33.70
CA MET A 169 49.99 53.14 32.37
C MET A 169 50.96 52.08 31.82
N ASN A 170 50.67 51.55 30.62
CA ASN A 170 51.47 50.50 29.97
C ASN A 170 51.78 49.28 30.88
N SER A 171 50.79 48.81 31.64
CA SER A 171 50.91 47.67 32.56
C SER A 171 51.83 47.90 33.78
N VAL A 172 52.16 49.16 34.08
CA VAL A 172 52.93 49.58 35.26
C VAL A 172 52.10 50.59 36.07
N CYS A 173 52.15 50.49 37.39
CA CYS A 173 51.46 51.39 38.30
C CYS A 173 52.38 52.55 38.72
N TYR A 174 51.89 53.78 38.60
CA TYR A 174 52.62 54.99 38.96
C TYR A 174 51.92 55.74 40.09
N TYR A 175 52.68 56.19 41.08
CA TYR A 175 52.20 57.03 42.17
C TYR A 175 52.67 58.47 41.99
N PHE A 176 51.73 59.40 42.04
CA PHE A 176 52.02 60.84 42.00
C PHE A 176 51.42 61.51 43.24
N PRO A 177 52.25 62.05 44.16
CA PRO A 177 51.73 62.80 45.29
C PRO A 177 51.18 64.15 44.79
N LEU A 178 49.86 64.24 44.64
CA LEU A 178 49.17 65.44 44.12
C LEU A 178 48.97 66.52 45.19
N LYS A 179 49.25 66.23 46.47
CA LYS A 179 49.04 67.16 47.58
C LYS A 179 50.33 67.85 47.98
N SER A 180 50.31 69.18 48.07
CA SER A 180 51.49 70.01 48.34
C SER A 180 52.04 69.90 49.77
N ASN A 181 51.36 69.19 50.67
CA ASN A 181 51.82 68.95 52.04
C ASN A 181 52.58 67.61 52.19
N GLU A 182 52.80 66.89 51.09
CA GLU A 182 53.48 65.58 51.06
C GLU A 182 54.87 65.65 50.42
N PHE A 183 55.47 66.85 50.30
CA PHE A 183 56.84 66.97 49.81
C PHE A 183 57.81 66.26 50.76
N LYS A 184 58.38 65.17 50.26
CA LYS A 184 59.40 64.38 50.91
C LYS A 184 60.76 64.76 50.32
N THR A 185 61.82 64.62 51.11
CA THR A 185 63.17 64.60 50.53
C THR A 185 63.31 63.41 49.57
N TRP A 186 64.33 63.45 48.72
CA TRP A 186 64.57 62.35 47.77
C TRP A 186 64.72 61.00 48.49
N LYS A 187 65.39 60.98 49.65
CA LYS A 187 65.58 59.77 50.45
C LYS A 187 64.25 59.24 51.00
N GLU A 188 63.47 60.09 51.65
CA GLU A 188 62.16 59.71 52.19
C GLU A 188 61.18 59.26 51.10
N SER A 189 61.27 59.83 49.89
CA SER A 189 60.46 59.42 48.73
C SER A 189 60.86 58.03 48.24
N ARG A 190 62.17 57.76 48.14
CA ARG A 190 62.69 56.43 47.78
C ARG A 190 62.29 55.37 48.80
N ASP A 191 62.50 55.66 50.08
CA ASP A 191 62.20 54.73 51.17
C ASP A 191 60.69 54.42 51.20
N PHE A 192 59.83 55.42 50.96
CA PHE A 192 58.38 55.22 50.81
C PHE A 192 58.03 54.28 49.65
N CYS A 193 58.62 54.47 48.46
CA CYS A 193 58.36 53.59 47.32
C CYS A 193 58.83 52.15 47.57
N GLN A 194 59.98 51.97 48.23
CA GLN A 194 60.54 50.64 48.54
C GLN A 194 59.68 49.87 49.55
N LEU A 195 59.10 50.55 50.55
CA LEU A 195 58.19 49.92 51.50
C LEU A 195 56.88 49.46 50.85
N GLN A 196 56.43 50.15 49.81
CA GLN A 196 55.18 49.81 49.13
C GLN A 196 55.33 48.61 48.17
N GLU A 197 56.54 48.34 47.66
CA GLU A 197 56.85 47.16 46.83
C GLU A 197 56.76 45.84 47.61
N GLU A 198 56.91 45.84 48.95
CA GLU A 198 56.80 44.62 49.77
C GLU A 198 55.35 44.17 50.04
N ILE A 199 54.35 44.99 49.68
CA ILE A 199 52.92 44.76 49.96
C ILE A 199 52.14 44.39 48.68
N LEU A 200 52.75 44.52 47.50
CA LEU A 200 52.18 44.26 46.17
C LEU A 200 52.66 42.93 45.56
#